data_AF-A0A1C2GCE4-F1
#
_entry.id   AF-A0A1C2GCE4-F1
#
_cell.length_a   1.000
_cell.length_b   1.000
_cell.length_c   1.000
_cell.angle_alpha   90.00
_cell.angle_beta   90.00
_cell.angle_gamma   90.00
#
_symmetry.space_group_name_H-M   'P 1'
#
loop_
_entity.id
_entity.type
_entity.pdbx_description
1 polymer ?
#
loop_
_entity_poly.entity_id
_entity_poly.type
_entity_poly.pdbx_seq_one_letter_code
_entity_poly.pdbx_strand_id
1 'polypeptide(L)'
;MIFIISNCITLFYSKVQQRYFSVNGGVPKVAFVVMGLQNYMDLKNSWYDGYTLSTYKQHNYSEKETEKQAQKDLKREIDRLKSSRSNMVGFFKRKLISTWSDSTFQSLWIAPWENKANKKLKYIYNDNKESTIRIISNLTTQLILFCGGISCLRKNKKIEYANYLTLVMLFFVGGFLFHLIWETKSQYVWTYVEILIPISAMEFNHLFAYANRWRKKL
;
A
#
# COMPACT_ATOMS: atom_id res chain seq x y z
N MET A 1 25.35 -9.56 6.34
CA MET A 1 24.04 -10.14 6.70
C MET A 1 23.27 -10.68 5.49
N ILE A 2 23.03 -9.89 4.43
CA ILE A 2 22.32 -10.33 3.20
C ILE A 2 22.99 -11.53 2.48
N PHE A 3 24.32 -11.51 2.36
CA PHE A 3 25.09 -12.62 1.74
C PHE A 3 24.98 -13.95 2.49
N ILE A 4 24.94 -13.91 3.83
CA ILE A 4 24.82 -15.10 4.67
C ILE A 4 23.45 -15.75 4.43
N ILE A 5 22.39 -14.93 4.37
CA ILE A 5 21.02 -15.40 4.16
C ILE A 5 20.86 -16.05 2.77
N SER A 6 21.40 -15.44 1.72
CA SER A 6 21.33 -15.98 0.35
C SER A 6 22.03 -17.35 0.22
N ASN A 7 23.20 -17.51 0.86
CA ASN A 7 23.91 -18.78 0.90
C ASN A 7 23.14 -19.85 1.69
N CYS A 8 22.54 -19.49 2.83
CA CYS A 8 21.70 -20.41 3.61
C CYS A 8 20.49 -20.90 2.82
N ILE A 9 19.81 -20.01 2.08
CA ILE A 9 18.69 -20.37 1.21
C ILE A 9 19.15 -21.31 0.09
N THR A 10 20.24 -20.96 -0.58
CA THR A 10 20.84 -21.79 -1.65
C THR A 10 21.18 -23.19 -1.15
N LEU A 11 21.81 -23.31 0.03
CA LEU A 11 22.15 -24.58 0.65
C LEU A 11 20.90 -25.38 1.05
N PHE A 12 19.88 -24.72 1.60
CA PHE A 12 18.63 -25.37 1.98
C PHE A 12 17.92 -25.96 0.75
N TYR A 13 17.70 -25.17 -0.30
CA TYR A 13 17.04 -25.66 -1.51
C TYR A 13 17.87 -26.71 -2.23
N SER A 14 19.20 -26.55 -2.27
CA SER A 14 20.08 -27.55 -2.87
C SER A 14 20.04 -28.89 -2.13
N LYS A 15 19.88 -28.86 -0.79
CA LYS A 15 19.70 -30.05 0.05
C LYS A 15 18.34 -30.71 -0.21
N VAL A 16 17.26 -29.93 -0.25
CA VAL A 16 15.89 -30.46 -0.47
C VAL A 16 15.74 -31.07 -1.86
N GLN A 17 16.29 -30.42 -2.89
CA GLN A 17 16.19 -30.89 -4.28
C GLN A 17 17.28 -31.88 -4.69
N GLN A 18 18.21 -32.24 -3.78
CA GLN A 18 19.35 -33.11 -4.05
C GLN A 18 20.20 -32.68 -5.27
N ARG A 19 20.21 -31.38 -5.58
CA ARG A 19 20.93 -30.80 -6.71
C ARG A 19 21.37 -29.39 -6.35
N TYR A 20 22.59 -29.02 -6.71
CA TYR A 20 23.02 -27.63 -6.55
C TYR A 20 22.18 -26.71 -7.45
N PHE A 21 21.50 -25.75 -6.84
CA PHE A 21 20.69 -24.75 -7.51
C PHE A 21 21.17 -23.37 -7.11
N SER A 22 21.68 -22.57 -8.05
CA SER A 22 21.99 -21.17 -7.76
C SER A 22 20.69 -20.38 -7.65
N VAL A 23 20.45 -19.75 -6.50
CA VAL A 23 19.35 -18.80 -6.37
C VAL A 23 19.62 -17.63 -7.31
N ASN A 24 18.81 -17.54 -8.35
CA ASN A 24 18.78 -16.41 -9.28
C ASN A 24 18.38 -15.12 -8.54
N GLY A 25 18.86 -13.95 -8.99
CA GLY A 25 18.51 -12.65 -8.41
C GLY A 25 17.02 -12.28 -8.49
N GLY A 26 16.22 -13.02 -9.28
CA GLY A 26 14.77 -12.97 -9.24
C GLY A 26 14.18 -11.89 -10.15
N VAL A 27 12.95 -11.47 -9.83
CA VAL A 27 12.29 -10.38 -10.56
C VAL A 27 12.93 -9.05 -10.14
N PRO A 28 13.45 -8.24 -11.08
CA PRO A 28 14.07 -6.97 -10.75
C PRO A 28 13.03 -5.98 -10.21
N LYS A 29 13.44 -5.15 -9.23
CA LYS A 29 12.55 -4.20 -8.53
C LYS A 29 11.83 -3.24 -9.46
N VAL A 30 12.49 -2.81 -10.55
CA VAL A 30 11.89 -1.93 -11.56
C VAL A 30 10.61 -2.51 -12.17
N ALA A 31 10.49 -3.84 -12.28
CA ALA A 31 9.28 -4.47 -12.81
C ALA A 31 8.06 -4.25 -11.89
N PHE A 32 8.26 -4.16 -10.57
CA PHE A 32 7.21 -3.80 -9.63
C PHE A 32 6.85 -2.31 -9.67
N VAL A 33 7.81 -1.44 -10.03
CA VAL A 33 7.54 -0.02 -10.28
C VAL A 33 6.71 0.15 -11.55
N VAL A 34 7.05 -0.56 -12.64
CA VAL A 34 6.21 -0.60 -13.85
C VAL A 34 4.80 -1.03 -13.50
N MET A 35 4.67 -2.13 -12.76
CA MET A 35 3.37 -2.64 -12.33
C MET A 35 2.61 -1.65 -11.45
N GLY A 36 3.32 -0.90 -10.60
CA GLY A 36 2.74 0.18 -9.83
C GLY A 36 2.31 1.40 -10.65
N LEU A 37 2.79 1.57 -11.88
CA LEU A 37 2.48 2.73 -12.72
C LEU A 37 1.62 2.39 -13.94
N GLN A 38 1.30 1.12 -14.17
CA GLN A 38 0.48 0.69 -15.29
C GLN A 38 -1.01 0.65 -14.97
N ASN A 39 -1.83 0.79 -16.02
CA ASN A 39 -3.26 0.55 -15.94
C ASN A 39 -3.53 -0.96 -16.07
N TYR A 40 -4.43 -1.48 -15.23
CA TYR A 40 -4.89 -2.87 -15.33
C TYR A 40 -6.42 -2.92 -15.47
N MET A 41 -7.12 -2.53 -14.41
CA MET A 41 -8.58 -2.43 -14.35
C MET A 41 -8.93 -1.20 -13.52
N ASP A 42 -10.05 -0.52 -13.81
CA ASP A 42 -10.41 0.81 -13.29
C ASP A 42 -9.88 1.16 -11.88
N LEU A 43 -10.53 0.68 -10.81
CA LEU A 43 -10.09 0.88 -9.41
C LEU A 43 -9.01 -0.10 -8.95
N LYS A 44 -8.55 -1.02 -9.81
CA LYS A 44 -7.50 -2.00 -9.50
C LYS A 44 -6.23 -1.70 -10.30
N ASN A 45 -6.09 -0.45 -10.76
CA ASN A 45 -4.89 0.01 -11.41
C ASN A 45 -3.75 -0.03 -10.39
N SER A 46 -2.54 -0.40 -10.83
CA SER A 46 -1.38 -0.57 -9.95
C SER A 46 -1.41 -1.78 -9.01
N TRP A 47 -2.41 -2.66 -9.09
CA TRP A 47 -2.41 -3.93 -8.37
C TRP A 47 -1.57 -4.95 -9.13
N TYR A 48 -1.24 -6.05 -8.47
CA TYR A 48 -0.67 -7.21 -9.14
C TYR A 48 -1.57 -7.67 -10.30
N ASP A 49 -1.03 -7.59 -11.52
CA ASP A 49 -1.67 -8.03 -12.76
C ASP A 49 -0.90 -9.13 -13.49
N GLY A 50 0.20 -9.61 -12.89
CA GLY A 50 1.05 -10.65 -13.45
C GLY A 50 2.16 -10.16 -14.39
N TYR A 51 2.31 -8.86 -14.62
CA TYR A 51 3.39 -8.30 -15.43
C TYR A 51 4.76 -8.80 -14.96
N THR A 52 5.07 -8.68 -13.67
CA THR A 52 6.37 -9.09 -13.11
C THR A 52 6.74 -10.52 -13.46
N LEU A 53 5.85 -11.47 -13.15
CA LEU A 53 6.11 -12.89 -13.38
C LEU A 53 6.10 -13.24 -14.87
N SER A 54 5.21 -12.62 -15.66
CA SER A 54 5.09 -12.91 -17.09
C SER A 54 6.30 -12.39 -17.87
N THR A 55 6.76 -11.16 -17.63
CA THR A 55 7.97 -10.60 -18.24
C THR A 55 9.22 -11.39 -17.84
N TYR A 56 9.31 -11.80 -16.58
CA TYR A 56 10.43 -12.63 -16.11
C TYR A 56 10.47 -13.99 -16.81
N LYS A 57 9.32 -14.65 -16.96
CA LYS A 57 9.19 -15.90 -17.72
C LYS A 57 9.56 -15.75 -19.19
N GLN A 58 9.09 -14.68 -19.84
CA GLN A 58 9.39 -14.38 -21.25
C GLN A 58 10.88 -14.23 -21.53
N HIS A 59 11.64 -13.73 -20.56
CA HIS A 59 13.10 -13.58 -20.67
C HIS A 59 13.86 -14.76 -20.05
N ASN A 60 13.27 -15.96 -20.06
CA ASN A 60 13.86 -17.19 -19.54
C ASN A 60 14.36 -17.06 -18.10
N TYR A 61 13.62 -16.32 -17.28
CA TYR A 61 13.97 -16.02 -15.90
C TYR A 61 15.30 -15.26 -15.76
N SER A 62 15.74 -14.48 -16.75
CA SER A 62 16.94 -13.63 -16.64
C SER A 62 16.61 -12.31 -15.95
N GLU A 63 17.17 -12.05 -14.77
CA GLU A 63 17.01 -10.76 -14.06
C GLU A 63 17.43 -9.59 -14.95
N LYS A 64 18.62 -9.68 -15.57
CA LYS A 64 19.21 -8.61 -16.38
C LYS A 64 18.37 -8.28 -17.61
N GLU A 65 17.88 -9.28 -18.34
CA GLU A 65 17.06 -9.05 -19.53
C GLU A 65 15.66 -8.57 -19.14
N THR A 66 15.11 -9.08 -18.04
CA THR A 66 13.85 -8.59 -17.46
C THR A 66 13.99 -7.13 -17.00
N GLU A 67 15.13 -6.75 -16.42
CA GLU A 67 15.39 -5.39 -15.97
C GLU A 67 15.45 -4.43 -17.16
N LYS A 68 16.16 -4.81 -18.23
CA LYS A 68 16.19 -4.02 -19.47
C LYS A 68 14.80 -3.82 -20.05
N GLN A 69 13.96 -4.86 -20.07
CA GLN A 69 12.59 -4.75 -20.57
C GLN A 69 11.75 -3.84 -19.66
N ALA A 70 11.82 -4.04 -18.34
CA ALA A 70 11.09 -3.24 -17.37
C ALA A 70 11.53 -1.76 -17.37
N GLN A 71 12.81 -1.44 -17.63
CA GLN A 71 13.26 -0.06 -17.81
C GLN A 71 12.63 0.60 -19.05
N LYS A 72 12.51 -0.13 -20.16
CA LYS A 72 11.81 0.35 -21.36
C LYS A 72 10.33 0.59 -21.10
N ASP A 73 9.68 -0.35 -20.42
CA ASP A 73 8.27 -0.25 -20.06
C ASP A 73 8.02 0.90 -19.07
N LEU A 74 8.91 1.09 -18.10
CA LEU A 74 8.85 2.21 -17.16
C LEU A 74 8.89 3.55 -17.88
N LYS A 75 9.78 3.69 -18.87
CA LYS A 75 9.84 4.91 -19.69
C LYS A 75 8.50 5.15 -20.40
N ARG A 76 7.90 4.12 -20.99
CA ARG A 76 6.57 4.22 -21.63
C ARG A 76 5.49 4.63 -20.63
N GLU A 77 5.46 4.06 -19.44
CA GLU A 77 4.46 4.44 -18.42
C GLU A 77 4.65 5.88 -17.92
N ILE A 78 5.90 6.34 -17.79
CA ILE A 78 6.21 7.74 -17.47
C ILE A 78 5.72 8.67 -18.58
N ASP A 79 5.98 8.34 -19.84
CA ASP A 79 5.54 9.14 -21.00
C ASP A 79 4.00 9.15 -21.09
N ARG A 80 3.34 8.01 -20.82
CA ARG A 80 1.88 7.91 -20.72
C ARG A 80 1.32 8.82 -19.63
N LEU A 81 1.93 8.84 -18.44
CA LEU A 81 1.48 9.71 -17.35
C LEU A 81 1.72 11.19 -17.67
N LYS A 82 2.82 11.53 -18.34
CA LYS A 82 3.14 12.90 -18.76
C LYS A 82 2.29 13.42 -19.93
N SER A 83 1.60 12.54 -20.66
CA SER A 83 0.82 12.92 -21.85
C SER A 83 -0.24 13.98 -21.58
N SER A 84 -0.83 13.99 -20.38
CA SER A 84 -1.67 15.09 -19.91
C SER A 84 -1.76 15.14 -18.39
N ARG A 85 -1.93 16.35 -17.85
CA ARG A 85 -2.18 16.57 -16.42
C ARG A 85 -3.41 15.81 -15.92
N SER A 86 -4.48 15.76 -16.73
CA SER A 86 -5.71 15.04 -16.40
C SER A 86 -5.48 13.54 -16.23
N ASN A 87 -4.73 12.92 -17.15
CA ASN A 87 -4.39 11.51 -17.08
C ASN A 87 -3.57 11.19 -15.82
N MET A 88 -2.52 11.98 -15.56
CA MET A 88 -1.69 11.82 -14.36
C MET A 88 -2.50 11.92 -13.07
N VAL A 89 -3.28 12.98 -12.92
CA VAL A 89 -4.10 13.22 -11.72
C VAL A 89 -5.16 12.12 -11.57
N GLY A 90 -5.84 11.75 -12.65
CA GLY A 90 -6.84 10.68 -12.64
C GLY A 90 -6.24 9.33 -12.23
N PHE A 91 -5.04 9.00 -12.72
CA PHE A 91 -4.33 7.79 -12.36
C PHE A 91 -3.98 7.74 -10.88
N PHE A 92 -3.30 8.76 -10.36
CA PHE A 92 -2.90 8.80 -8.96
C PHE A 92 -4.10 8.92 -8.01
N LYS A 93 -5.17 9.61 -8.41
CA LYS A 93 -6.44 9.64 -7.66
C LYS A 93 -7.00 8.23 -7.48
N ARG A 94 -7.16 7.46 -8.57
CA ARG A 94 -7.68 6.09 -8.50
C ARG A 94 -6.77 5.19 -7.67
N LYS A 95 -5.45 5.31 -7.85
CA LYS A 95 -4.46 4.57 -7.08
C LYS A 95 -4.54 4.86 -5.57
N LEU A 96 -4.63 6.13 -5.20
CA LEU A 96 -4.75 6.54 -3.81
C LEU A 96 -6.04 6.02 -3.18
N ILE A 97 -7.17 6.12 -3.89
CA ILE A 97 -8.45 5.61 -3.42
C ILE A 97 -8.38 4.09 -3.23
N SER A 98 -7.86 3.34 -4.22
CA SER A 98 -7.81 1.88 -4.15
C SER A 98 -6.82 1.34 -3.12
N THR A 99 -5.79 2.13 -2.80
CA THR A 99 -4.77 1.77 -1.83
C THR A 99 -5.20 2.16 -0.41
N TRP A 100 -5.60 3.41 -0.18
CA TRP A 100 -5.73 4.00 1.15
C TRP A 100 -7.20 4.18 1.61
N SER A 101 -8.18 4.03 0.73
CA SER A 101 -9.60 4.26 1.09
C SER A 101 -10.42 3.00 1.32
N ASP A 102 -9.84 1.81 1.17
CA ASP A 102 -10.49 0.54 1.51
C ASP A 102 -10.26 0.20 2.99
N SER A 103 -11.26 0.46 3.84
CA SER A 103 -11.20 0.17 5.27
C SER A 103 -11.25 -1.31 5.63
N THR A 104 -11.54 -2.17 4.65
CA THR A 104 -11.50 -3.61 4.83
C THR A 104 -10.12 -4.18 4.52
N PHE A 105 -9.22 -3.37 3.95
CA PHE A 105 -7.87 -3.76 3.55
C PHE A 105 -7.87 -5.08 2.77
N GLN A 106 -8.82 -5.23 1.83
CA GLN A 106 -9.08 -6.44 1.05
C GLN A 106 -9.43 -7.72 1.84
N SER A 107 -9.68 -7.64 3.14
CA SER A 107 -10.14 -8.80 3.92
C SER A 107 -11.42 -9.42 3.34
N LEU A 108 -12.35 -8.59 2.83
CA LEU A 108 -13.56 -9.09 2.17
C LEU A 108 -13.30 -9.71 0.80
N TRP A 109 -12.28 -9.23 0.09
CA TRP A 109 -11.86 -9.77 -1.20
C TRP A 109 -11.15 -11.12 -1.08
N ILE A 110 -10.39 -11.32 -0.01
CA ILE A 110 -9.57 -12.53 0.23
C ILE A 110 -10.35 -13.60 0.99
N ALA A 111 -11.40 -13.21 1.73
CA ALA A 111 -12.17 -14.11 2.55
C ALA A 111 -12.74 -15.32 1.77
N PRO A 112 -12.87 -16.50 2.42
CA PRO A 112 -13.44 -17.67 1.78
C PRO A 112 -14.85 -17.39 1.27
N TRP A 113 -15.08 -17.73 -0.01
CA TRP A 113 -16.34 -17.60 -0.76
C TRP A 113 -17.60 -17.66 0.12
N GLU A 114 -18.55 -16.76 -0.16
CA GLU A 114 -19.83 -16.52 0.55
C GLU A 114 -20.59 -17.78 1.02
N ASN A 115 -20.37 -18.90 0.33
CA ASN A 115 -20.95 -20.21 0.61
C ASN A 115 -20.60 -20.77 2.01
N LYS A 116 -19.51 -20.31 2.65
CA LYS A 116 -19.14 -20.69 4.03
C LYS A 116 -19.41 -19.61 5.07
N ALA A 117 -19.97 -18.47 4.68
CA ALA A 117 -20.21 -17.34 5.58
C ALA A 117 -21.47 -17.57 6.43
N ASN A 118 -21.36 -17.34 7.74
CA ASN A 118 -22.53 -17.29 8.62
C ASN A 118 -23.38 -16.03 8.33
N LYS A 119 -24.60 -15.94 8.92
CA LYS A 119 -25.53 -14.82 8.68
C LYS A 119 -24.93 -13.44 8.97
N LYS A 120 -24.05 -13.32 9.98
CA LYS A 120 -23.37 -12.05 10.33
C LYS A 120 -22.34 -11.66 9.28
N LEU A 121 -21.55 -12.61 8.80
CA LEU A 121 -20.57 -12.39 7.74
C LEU A 121 -21.24 -12.08 6.40
N LYS A 122 -22.35 -12.75 6.07
CA LYS A 122 -23.16 -12.42 4.88
C LYS A 122 -23.68 -10.98 4.88
N TYR A 123 -23.97 -10.40 6.05
CA TYR A 123 -24.34 -8.98 6.16
C TYR A 123 -23.19 -8.03 5.78
N ILE A 124 -21.95 -8.42 6.07
CA ILE A 124 -20.74 -7.64 5.74
C ILE A 124 -20.34 -7.85 4.26
N TYR A 125 -20.45 -9.08 3.76
CA TYR A 125 -20.12 -9.47 2.38
C TYR A 125 -21.13 -8.99 1.32
N ASN A 126 -22.35 -8.61 1.71
CA ASN A 126 -23.39 -8.29 0.73
C ASN A 126 -22.97 -7.09 -0.14
N ASP A 127 -22.51 -7.39 -1.35
CA ASP A 127 -21.83 -6.44 -2.26
C ASP A 127 -22.75 -5.28 -2.68
N ASN A 128 -24.07 -5.51 -2.66
CA ASN A 128 -25.07 -4.55 -3.16
C ASN A 128 -25.59 -3.54 -2.12
N LYS A 129 -25.21 -3.66 -0.84
CA LYS A 129 -25.55 -2.67 0.20
C LYS A 129 -24.33 -2.38 1.06
N GLU A 130 -23.96 -1.10 1.15
CA GLU A 130 -23.03 -0.63 2.17
C GLU A 130 -23.59 -0.99 3.56
N SER A 131 -23.04 -2.04 4.18
CA SER A 131 -23.41 -2.39 5.54
C SER A 131 -23.04 -1.21 6.46
N THR A 132 -23.83 -0.98 7.51
CA THR A 132 -23.53 0.09 8.48
C THR A 132 -22.12 -0.05 9.04
N ILE A 133 -21.66 -1.30 9.21
CA ILE A 133 -20.29 -1.63 9.63
C ILE A 133 -19.26 -1.10 8.63
N ARG A 134 -19.49 -1.27 7.32
CA ARG A 134 -18.59 -0.80 6.25
C ARG A 134 -18.51 0.73 6.23
N ILE A 135 -19.65 1.41 6.39
CA ILE A 135 -19.69 2.87 6.50
C ILE A 135 -18.90 3.36 7.72
N ILE A 136 -19.14 2.78 8.90
CA ILE A 136 -18.43 3.15 10.14
C ILE A 136 -16.92 2.88 10.01
N SER A 137 -16.54 1.74 9.45
CA SER A 137 -15.14 1.36 9.22
C SER A 137 -14.44 2.32 8.25
N ASN A 138 -15.11 2.69 7.16
CA ASN A 138 -14.63 3.69 6.20
C ASN A 138 -14.44 5.04 6.88
N LEU A 139 -15.45 5.55 7.59
CA LEU A 139 -15.36 6.83 8.31
C LEU A 139 -14.24 6.83 9.35
N THR A 140 -14.10 5.73 10.12
CA THR A 140 -13.06 5.59 11.13
C THR A 140 -11.67 5.60 10.51
N THR A 141 -11.47 4.85 9.42
CA THR A 141 -10.19 4.80 8.70
C THR A 141 -9.83 6.15 8.10
N GLN A 142 -10.79 6.83 7.47
CA GLN A 142 -10.57 8.18 6.94
C GLN A 142 -10.26 9.20 8.05
N LEU A 143 -10.91 9.09 9.21
CA LEU A 143 -10.62 9.94 10.37
C LEU A 143 -9.19 9.72 10.89
N ILE A 144 -8.75 8.46 10.97
CA ILE A 144 -7.39 8.11 11.39
C ILE A 144 -6.37 8.71 10.40
N LEU A 145 -6.56 8.51 9.10
CA LEU A 145 -5.67 9.06 8.06
C LEU A 145 -5.64 10.59 8.09
N PHE A 146 -6.79 11.24 8.25
CA PHE A 146 -6.90 12.69 8.34
C PHE A 146 -6.16 13.25 9.57
N CYS A 147 -6.41 12.70 10.76
CA CYS A 147 -5.77 13.15 11.99
C CYS A 147 -4.26 12.85 12.00
N GLY A 148 -3.86 11.68 11.50
CA GLY A 148 -2.45 11.30 11.33
C GLY A 148 -1.71 12.23 10.36
N GLY A 149 -2.35 12.57 9.24
CA GLY A 149 -1.85 13.53 8.26
C GLY A 149 -1.67 14.95 8.85
N ILE A 150 -2.67 15.45 9.59
CA ILE A 150 -2.57 16.76 10.27
C ILE A 150 -1.42 16.75 11.29
N SER A 151 -1.27 15.65 12.03
CA SER A 151 -0.20 15.50 13.02
C SER A 151 1.19 15.64 12.38
N CYS A 152 1.38 15.24 11.12
CA CYS A 152 2.62 15.44 10.37
C CYS A 152 2.99 16.92 10.21
N LEU A 153 1.98 17.80 10.14
CA LEU A 153 2.16 19.23 9.88
C LEU A 153 2.42 20.03 11.17
N ARG A 154 2.21 19.43 12.35
CA ARG A 154 2.37 20.11 13.63
C ARG A 154 3.83 20.07 14.07
N LYS A 155 4.39 21.24 14.34
CA LYS A 155 5.71 21.38 14.97
C LYS A 155 5.61 21.00 16.45
N ASN A 156 5.90 19.75 16.80
CA ASN A 156 6.01 19.34 18.20
C ASN A 156 7.38 19.73 18.75
N LYS A 157 7.39 20.76 19.62
CA LYS A 157 8.62 21.32 20.23
C LYS A 157 9.12 20.56 21.46
N LYS A 158 8.41 19.53 21.93
CA LYS A 158 8.81 18.72 23.10
C LYS A 158 9.60 17.49 22.64
N ILE A 159 10.89 17.45 22.99
CA ILE A 159 11.89 16.51 22.47
C ILE A 159 11.61 15.05 22.88
N GLU A 160 11.05 14.78 24.06
CA GLU A 160 10.82 13.41 24.56
C GLU A 160 9.85 12.58 23.71
N TYR A 161 8.76 13.19 23.23
CA TYR A 161 7.80 12.53 22.33
C TYR A 161 8.15 12.69 20.85
N ALA A 162 9.11 13.56 20.54
CA ALA A 162 9.47 13.87 19.17
C ALA A 162 10.05 12.64 18.46
N ASN A 163 10.92 11.85 19.11
CA ASN A 163 11.59 10.73 18.44
C ASN A 163 10.63 9.60 18.04
N TYR A 164 9.72 9.17 18.93
CA TYR A 164 8.72 8.15 18.60
C TYR A 164 7.75 8.64 17.54
N LEU A 165 7.25 9.86 17.68
CA LEU A 165 6.35 10.46 16.69
C LEU A 165 7.04 10.59 15.32
N THR A 166 8.29 11.05 15.29
CA THR A 166 9.09 11.14 14.07
C THR A 166 9.27 9.78 13.43
N LEU A 167 9.51 8.71 14.19
CA LEU A 167 9.62 7.36 13.66
C LEU A 167 8.30 6.89 13.02
N VAL A 168 7.17 7.08 13.71
CA VAL A 168 5.85 6.70 13.17
C VAL A 168 5.53 7.51 11.91
N MET A 169 5.86 8.81 11.91
CA MET A 169 5.66 9.67 10.73
C MET A 169 6.58 9.29 9.58
N LEU A 170 7.85 8.96 9.85
CA LEU A 170 8.77 8.49 8.82
C LEU A 170 8.26 7.18 8.20
N PHE A 171 7.74 6.27 9.02
CA PHE A 171 7.15 5.02 8.55
C PHE A 171 5.90 5.27 7.70
N PHE A 172 4.96 6.10 8.17
CA PHE A 172 3.74 6.44 7.43
C PHE A 172 4.02 7.19 6.14
N VAL A 173 4.77 8.31 6.19
CA VAL A 173 5.07 9.14 5.02
C VAL A 173 5.96 8.37 4.04
N GLY A 174 6.96 7.63 4.54
CA GLY A 174 7.82 6.79 3.71
C GLY A 174 7.02 5.71 2.98
N GLY A 175 6.15 5.00 3.69
CA GLY A 175 5.24 4.01 3.09
C GLY A 175 4.26 4.61 2.08
N PHE A 176 3.68 5.77 2.42
CA PHE A 176 2.81 6.51 1.52
C PHE A 176 3.50 6.85 0.20
N LEU A 177 4.69 7.46 0.27
CA LEU A 177 5.47 7.84 -0.90
C LEU A 177 5.94 6.61 -1.69
N PHE A 178 6.33 5.54 -1.02
CA PHE A 178 6.70 4.28 -1.65
C PHE A 178 5.53 3.69 -2.46
N HIS A 179 4.35 3.62 -1.86
CA HIS A 179 3.15 3.08 -2.51
C HIS A 179 2.60 3.96 -3.64
N LEU A 180 3.03 5.23 -3.78
CA LEU A 180 2.72 6.02 -4.97
C LEU A 180 3.31 5.40 -6.23
N ILE A 181 4.53 4.84 -6.15
CA ILE A 181 5.25 4.31 -7.33
C ILE A 181 5.23 2.79 -7.41
N TRP A 182 5.13 2.09 -6.28
CA TRP A 182 5.19 0.63 -6.23
C TRP A 182 3.85 -0.03 -6.53
N GLU A 183 3.85 -1.30 -6.98
CA GLU A 183 2.64 -2.13 -7.04
C GLU A 183 1.98 -2.18 -5.66
N THR A 184 0.70 -1.86 -5.57
CA THR A 184 0.06 -1.74 -4.26
C THR A 184 -1.39 -2.21 -4.28
N LYS A 185 -1.72 -2.97 -3.24
CA LYS A 185 -3.08 -3.33 -2.82
C LYS A 185 -3.34 -2.77 -1.42
N SER A 186 -4.61 -2.54 -1.08
CA SER A 186 -4.99 -2.00 0.24
C SER A 186 -4.55 -2.89 1.41
N GLN A 187 -4.44 -4.21 1.21
CA GLN A 187 -3.90 -5.15 2.20
C GLN A 187 -2.46 -4.83 2.65
N TYR A 188 -1.71 -4.00 1.91
CA TYR A 188 -0.34 -3.64 2.31
C TYR A 188 -0.33 -2.44 3.26
N VAL A 189 -1.38 -1.62 3.25
CA VAL A 189 -1.36 -0.34 3.98
C VAL A 189 -1.98 -0.39 5.38
N TRP A 190 -2.63 -1.49 5.76
CA TRP A 190 -3.31 -1.62 7.06
C TRP A 190 -2.38 -1.36 8.25
N THR A 191 -1.15 -1.88 8.22
CA THR A 191 -0.14 -1.67 9.28
C THR A 191 0.20 -0.19 9.48
N TYR A 192 0.21 0.60 8.39
CA TYR A 192 0.42 2.04 8.46
C TYR A 192 -0.78 2.76 9.06
N VAL A 193 -2.01 2.27 8.85
CA VAL A 193 -3.20 2.84 9.48
C VAL A 193 -3.23 2.54 10.98
N GLU A 194 -2.89 1.31 11.38
CA GLU A 194 -2.90 0.91 12.79
C GLU A 194 -1.92 1.68 13.64
N ILE A 195 -0.69 1.88 13.15
CA ILE A 195 0.33 2.62 13.89
C ILE A 195 -0.02 4.11 14.05
N LEU A 196 -0.91 4.65 13.21
CA LEU A 196 -1.41 6.02 13.34
C LEU A 196 -2.46 6.18 14.44
N ILE A 197 -3.12 5.11 14.91
CA ILE A 197 -4.25 5.20 15.86
C ILE A 197 -3.92 6.05 17.10
N PRO A 198 -2.80 5.84 17.82
CA PRO A 198 -2.49 6.63 19.01
C PRO A 198 -2.29 8.12 18.70
N ILE A 199 -1.65 8.42 17.57
CA ILE A 199 -1.38 9.79 17.14
C ILE A 199 -2.67 10.48 16.71
N SER A 200 -3.51 9.77 15.96
CA SER A 200 -4.80 10.27 15.52
C SER A 200 -5.73 10.56 16.69
N ALA A 201 -5.69 9.75 17.76
CA ALA A 201 -6.44 10.03 18.98
C ALA A 201 -5.97 11.31 19.70
N MET A 202 -4.64 11.51 19.80
CA MET A 202 -4.07 12.75 20.36
C MET A 202 -4.49 13.97 19.54
N GLU A 203 -4.41 13.88 18.21
CA GLU A 203 -4.75 15.01 17.35
C GLU A 203 -6.24 15.29 17.31
N PHE A 204 -7.08 14.26 17.37
CA PHE A 204 -8.51 14.43 17.52
C PHE A 204 -8.86 15.24 18.78
N ASN A 205 -8.19 14.95 19.91
CA ASN A 205 -8.36 15.74 21.14
C ASN A 205 -7.89 17.19 20.96
N HIS A 206 -6.76 17.42 20.28
CA HIS A 206 -6.29 18.79 19.98
C HIS A 206 -7.29 19.58 19.11
N LEU A 207 -7.83 18.95 18.06
CA LEU A 207 -8.81 19.56 17.18
C LEU A 207 -10.12 19.87 17.92
N PHE A 208 -10.58 18.96 18.79
CA PHE A 208 -11.75 19.16 19.62
C PHE A 208 -11.56 20.31 20.62
N ALA A 209 -10.41 20.37 21.30
CA ALA A 209 -10.07 21.47 22.20
C ALA A 209 -9.92 22.81 21.46
N TYR A 210 -9.45 22.80 20.21
CA TYR A 210 -9.40 23.99 19.38
C TYR A 210 -10.80 24.47 18.99
N ALA A 211 -11.69 23.57 18.55
CA ALA A 211 -13.07 23.87 18.19
C ALA A 211 -13.86 24.47 19.38
N ASN A 212 -13.70 23.89 20.58
CA ASN A 212 -14.28 24.44 21.82
C ASN A 212 -13.73 25.83 22.17
N ARG A 213 -12.42 26.03 21.91
CA ARG A 213 -11.71 27.33 21.87
C ARG A 213 -12.52 28.41 21.15
N TRP A 214 -12.80 28.11 19.89
CA TRP A 214 -13.46 28.99 18.94
C TRP A 214 -14.92 29.24 19.29
N ARG A 215 -15.66 28.20 19.70
CA ARG A 215 -17.06 28.34 20.08
C ARG A 215 -17.28 29.30 21.26
N LYS A 216 -16.33 29.39 22.20
CA LYS A 216 -16.40 30.32 23.33
C LYS A 216 -16.08 31.78 22.96
N LYS A 217 -15.59 32.04 21.74
CA LYS A 217 -15.28 33.39 21.24
C LYS A 217 -16.39 33.99 20.36
N LEU A 218 -17.38 33.17 19.99
CA LEU A 218 -18.61 33.56 19.32
C LEU A 218 -19.68 33.83 20.39
#